data_AF-A0A1B6G166-F1
#
_entry.id   AF-A0A1B6G166-F1
#
_cell.length_a   1.000
_cell.length_b   1.000
_cell.length_c   1.000
_cell.angle_alpha   90.00
_cell.angle_beta   90.00
_cell.angle_gamma   90.00
#
_symmetry.space_group_name_H-M   'P 1'
#
loop_
_entity.id
_entity.type
_entity.pdbx_description
1 polymer ?
#
loop_
_entity_poly.entity_id
_entity_poly.type
_entity_poly.pdbx_seq_one_letter_code
_entity_poly.pdbx_strand_id
1 'polypeptide(L)'
;GVGGLIVCYAVIGAVSFMHIEGTKEAPEAEKVNMYRNTCALELWQLTTDENIFNASSWSIRADLVVQIFQNNVTAAIKKGYDTRRAEERWSFPAALMFSLSIFTMLG
;
A
#
# COMPACT_ATOMS: atom_id res chain seq x y z
N GLY A 1 -28.56 22.49 19.98
CA GLY A 1 -28.69 23.18 18.69
C GLY A 1 -27.40 23.14 17.90
N VAL A 2 -26.41 23.94 18.28
CA VAL A 2 -25.19 24.17 17.48
C VAL A 2 -24.20 22.99 17.49
N GLY A 3 -24.03 22.30 18.63
CA GLY A 3 -23.15 21.12 18.70
C GLY A 3 -23.58 19.97 17.78
N GLY A 4 -24.90 19.78 17.60
CA GLY A 4 -25.43 18.77 16.67
C GLY A 4 -25.10 19.08 15.21
N LEU A 5 -25.08 20.36 14.82
CA LEU A 5 -24.69 20.77 13.46
C LEU A 5 -23.22 20.44 13.17
N ILE A 6 -22.33 20.63 14.15
CA ILE A 6 -20.89 20.31 14.01
C ILE A 6 -20.71 18.80 13.84
N VAL A 7 -21.42 17.99 14.63
CA VAL A 7 -21.35 16.51 14.51
C VAL A 7 -21.87 16.05 13.15
N CYS A 8 -23.01 16.57 12.69
CA CYS A 8 -23.53 16.23 11.35
C CYS A 8 -22.55 16.61 10.25
N TYR A 9 -21.92 17.79 10.34
CA TYR A 9 -20.95 18.25 9.35
C TYR A 9 -19.69 17.38 9.34
N ALA A 10 -19.20 16.93 10.50
CA ALA A 10 -18.10 15.98 10.62
C ALA A 10 -18.42 14.62 9.99
N VAL A 11 -19.63 14.08 10.23
CA VAL A 11 -20.09 12.81 9.66
C VAL A 11 -20.19 12.90 8.14
N ILE A 12 -20.74 13.99 7.60
CA ILE A 12 -20.81 14.22 6.15
C ILE A 12 -19.39 14.29 5.56
N GLY A 13 -18.49 15.05 6.19
CA GLY A 13 -17.09 15.13 5.77
C GLY A 13 -16.41 13.76 5.74
N ALA A 14 -16.59 12.96 6.80
CA ALA A 14 -16.05 11.60 6.89
C ALA A 14 -16.54 10.72 5.73
N VAL A 15 -17.85 10.69 5.46
CA VAL A 15 -18.42 9.91 4.35
C VAL A 15 -17.91 10.40 2.99
N SER A 16 -17.78 11.71 2.79
CA SER A 16 -17.23 12.27 1.56
C SER A 16 -15.77 11.86 1.33
N PHE A 17 -14.91 11.93 2.36
CA PHE A 17 -13.51 11.49 2.25
C PHE A 17 -13.40 9.99 2.02
N MET A 18 -14.20 9.18 2.70
CA MET A 18 -14.25 7.74 2.45
C MET A 18 -14.63 7.42 1.00
N HIS A 19 -15.61 8.13 0.44
CA HIS A 19 -16.04 7.88 -0.93
C HIS A 19 -15.01 8.31 -1.97
N ILE A 20 -14.37 9.46 -1.77
CA ILE A 20 -13.41 10.04 -2.73
C ILE A 20 -12.05 9.34 -2.67
N GLU A 21 -11.54 9.08 -1.46
CA GLU A 21 -10.18 8.54 -1.24
C GLU A 21 -10.18 7.03 -0.97
N GLY A 22 -11.30 6.45 -0.54
CA GLY A 22 -11.42 5.00 -0.34
C GLY A 22 -11.64 4.20 -1.63
N THR A 23 -12.24 4.82 -2.67
CA THR A 23 -12.46 4.17 -3.97
C THR A 23 -11.28 4.32 -4.94
N LYS A 24 -10.35 5.23 -4.68
CA LYS A 24 -9.05 5.24 -5.35
C LYS A 24 -8.23 4.06 -4.81
N GLU A 25 -8.42 2.89 -5.41
CA GLU A 25 -7.41 1.84 -5.32
C GLU A 25 -6.09 2.47 -5.78
N ALA A 26 -5.11 2.54 -4.87
CA ALA A 26 -3.84 3.15 -5.17
C ALA A 26 -3.23 2.37 -6.36
N PRO A 27 -2.98 3.00 -7.52
CA PRO A 27 -2.35 2.33 -8.67
C PRO A 27 -0.94 1.80 -8.33
N GLU A 28 -0.42 2.21 -7.17
CA GLU A 28 0.81 1.74 -6.56
C GLU A 28 0.69 0.32 -5.97
N ALA A 29 -0.48 -0.07 -5.46
CA ALA A 29 -0.75 -1.43 -4.97
C ALA A 29 -0.73 -2.46 -6.09
N GLU A 30 -1.34 -2.12 -7.22
CA GLU A 30 -1.29 -2.93 -8.42
C GLU A 30 0.15 -3.08 -8.93
N LYS A 31 0.92 -1.99 -8.96
CA LYS A 31 2.35 -2.01 -9.32
C LYS A 31 3.17 -2.91 -8.39
N VAL A 32 2.93 -2.85 -7.09
CA VAL A 32 3.65 -3.71 -6.12
C VAL A 32 3.27 -5.18 -6.30
N ASN A 33 2.00 -5.50 -6.55
CA ASN A 33 1.60 -6.86 -6.91
C ASN A 33 2.22 -7.33 -8.23
N MET A 34 2.33 -6.45 -9.22
CA MET A 34 3.03 -6.73 -10.48
C MET A 34 4.51 -7.03 -10.22
N TYR A 35 5.21 -6.20 -9.44
CA TYR A 35 6.62 -6.45 -9.07
C TYR A 35 6.81 -7.77 -8.32
N ARG A 36 5.87 -8.14 -7.45
CA ARG A 36 5.88 -9.45 -6.76
C ARG A 36 5.74 -10.59 -7.74
N ASN A 37 4.82 -10.48 -8.69
CA ASN A 37 4.59 -11.54 -9.67
C ASN A 37 5.78 -11.70 -10.62
N THR A 38 6.37 -10.59 -11.06
CA THR A 38 7.60 -10.61 -11.89
C THR A 38 8.77 -11.24 -11.13
N CYS A 39 9.00 -10.88 -9.87
CA CYS A 39 10.04 -11.49 -9.04
C CYS A 39 9.83 -13.00 -8.85
N ALA A 40 8.59 -13.43 -8.60
CA ALA A 40 8.24 -14.85 -8.49
C ALA A 40 8.46 -15.60 -9.80
N LEU A 41 8.13 -15.01 -10.95
CA LEU A 41 8.39 -15.56 -12.27
C LEU A 41 9.89 -15.68 -12.56
N GLU A 42 10.67 -14.63 -12.29
CA GLU A 42 12.12 -14.65 -12.48
C GLU A 42 12.80 -15.69 -11.58
N LEU A 43 12.41 -15.78 -10.31
CA LEU A 43 12.90 -16.82 -9.39
C LEU A 43 12.49 -18.23 -9.84
N TRP A 44 11.27 -18.40 -10.36
CA TRP A 44 10.80 -19.67 -10.89
C TRP A 44 11.58 -20.09 -12.13
N GLN A 45 11.80 -19.19 -13.08
CA GLN A 45 12.64 -19.43 -14.26
C GLN A 45 14.07 -19.77 -13.84
N LEU A 46 14.64 -19.04 -12.90
CA LEU A 46 15.99 -19.31 -12.38
C LEU A 46 16.11 -20.71 -11.76
N THR A 47 15.07 -21.15 -11.04
CA THR A 47 15.00 -22.48 -10.43
C THR A 47 14.80 -23.59 -11.47
N THR A 48 14.20 -23.26 -12.62
CA THR A 48 13.98 -24.22 -13.71
C THR A 48 15.21 -24.39 -14.60
N ASP A 49 15.96 -23.30 -14.85
CA ASP A 49 17.19 -23.30 -15.64
C ASP A 49 18.40 -23.84 -14.86
N GLU A 50 18.57 -23.41 -13.60
CA GLU A 50 19.66 -23.88 -12.73
C GLU A 50 19.15 -25.08 -11.93
N ASN A 51 19.14 -26.24 -12.58
CA ASN A 51 19.02 -27.54 -11.92
C ASN A 51 19.90 -27.54 -10.66
N ILE A 52 19.38 -28.04 -9.52
CA ILE A 52 19.84 -27.94 -8.12
C ILE A 52 21.35 -28.23 -7.86
N PHE A 53 22.09 -28.64 -8.88
CA PHE A 53 23.50 -29.01 -8.88
C PHE A 53 24.50 -27.87 -8.58
N ASN A 54 24.12 -26.59 -8.75
CA ASN A 54 25.02 -25.46 -8.49
C ASN A 54 24.40 -24.43 -7.52
N ALA A 55 24.14 -24.88 -6.29
CA ALA A 55 23.46 -24.10 -5.25
C ALA A 55 24.13 -22.74 -4.93
N SER A 56 25.46 -22.63 -5.08
CA SER A 56 26.20 -21.39 -4.81
C SER A 56 25.90 -20.30 -5.85
N SER A 57 25.93 -20.63 -7.15
CA SER A 57 25.58 -19.68 -8.21
C SER A 57 24.09 -19.33 -8.19
N TRP A 58 23.22 -20.29 -7.88
CA TRP A 58 21.79 -20.03 -7.72
C TRP A 58 21.53 -19.05 -6.57
N SER A 59 22.18 -19.24 -5.41
CA SER A 59 22.00 -18.35 -4.25
C SER A 59 22.42 -16.91 -4.55
N ILE A 60 23.51 -16.70 -5.28
CA ILE A 60 23.99 -15.34 -5.63
C ILE A 60 23.00 -14.65 -6.56
N ARG A 61 22.47 -15.36 -7.56
CA ARG A 61 21.50 -14.80 -8.51
C ARG A 61 20.13 -14.55 -7.87
N ALA A 62 19.67 -15.45 -7.01
CA ALA A 62 18.45 -15.27 -6.25
C ALA A 62 18.55 -14.05 -5.31
N ASP A 63 19.69 -13.86 -4.62
CA ASP A 63 19.91 -12.70 -3.75
C ASP A 63 19.84 -11.38 -4.53
N LEU A 64 20.40 -11.35 -5.74
CA LEU A 64 20.37 -10.17 -6.61
C LEU A 64 18.93 -9.83 -7.07
N VAL A 65 18.14 -10.82 -7.47
CA VAL A 65 16.72 -10.64 -7.85
C VAL A 65 15.90 -10.13 -6.65
N VAL A 66 16.13 -10.70 -5.47
CA VAL A 66 15.46 -10.28 -4.23
C VAL A 66 15.87 -8.87 -3.82
N GLN A 67 17.15 -8.49 -3.94
CA GLN A 67 17.61 -7.12 -3.65
C GLN A 67 16.98 -6.09 -4.59
N ILE A 68 16.85 -6.40 -5.88
CA ILE A 68 16.19 -5.50 -6.85
C ILE A 68 14.72 -5.32 -6.46
N PHE A 69 14.03 -6.41 -6.11
CA PHE A 69 12.65 -6.35 -5.63
C PHE A 69 12.53 -5.50 -4.35
N GLN A 70 13.39 -5.73 -3.35
CA GLN A 70 13.39 -4.96 -2.11
C GLN A 70 13.63 -3.47 -2.34
N ASN A 71 14.55 -3.11 -3.23
CA ASN A 71 14.81 -1.70 -3.58
C ASN A 71 13.60 -1.06 -4.26
N ASN A 72 12.95 -1.75 -5.19
CA ASN A 72 11.74 -1.26 -5.85
C ASN A 72 10.56 -1.11 -4.89
N VAL A 73 10.35 -2.07 -3.98
CA VAL A 73 9.31 -2.00 -2.95
C VAL A 73 9.59 -0.87 -1.95
N THR A 74 10.83 -0.73 -1.49
CA THR A 74 11.21 0.34 -0.56
C THR A 74 11.06 1.72 -1.19
N ALA A 75 11.36 1.85 -2.49
CA ALA A 75 11.12 3.08 -3.25
C ALA A 75 9.62 3.38 -3.42
N ALA A 76 8.78 2.36 -3.59
CA ALA A 76 7.33 2.51 -3.62
C ALA A 76 6.78 2.94 -2.25
N ILE A 77 7.23 2.31 -1.15
CA ILE A 77 6.84 2.68 0.24
C ILE A 77 7.23 4.13 0.53
N LYS A 78 8.45 4.55 0.15
CA LYS A 78 8.88 5.95 0.29
C LYS A 78 8.02 6.95 -0.47
N LYS A 79 7.37 6.54 -1.57
CA LYS A 79 6.45 7.39 -2.33
C LYS A 79 5.07 7.50 -1.71
N GLY A 80 4.78 6.78 -0.62
CA GLY A 80 3.50 6.81 0.06
C GLY A 80 2.68 5.53 -0.09
N TYR A 81 3.27 4.48 -0.68
CA TYR A 81 2.63 3.17 -0.76
C TYR A 81 2.46 2.57 0.64
N ASP A 82 1.21 2.55 1.10
CA ASP A 82 0.81 1.83 2.30
C ASP A 82 0.34 0.42 1.90
N THR A 83 0.66 -0.58 2.71
CA THR A 83 0.30 -1.99 2.44
C THR A 83 -1.20 -2.23 2.68
N ARG A 84 -1.86 -1.31 3.39
CA ARG A 84 -3.29 -1.36 3.70
C ARG A 84 -4.12 -0.90 2.52
N ARG A 85 -5.25 -1.55 2.29
CA ARG A 85 -6.22 -1.13 1.27
C ARG A 85 -6.71 0.28 1.60
N ALA A 86 -6.98 1.09 0.58
CA ALA A 86 -7.50 2.45 0.76
C ALA A 86 -8.77 2.46 1.63
N GLU A 87 -9.59 1.42 1.52
CA GLU A 87 -10.78 1.16 2.33
C GLU A 87 -10.48 0.94 3.83
N GLU A 88 -9.37 0.27 4.16
CA GLU A 88 -8.94 0.06 5.55
C GLU A 88 -8.36 1.35 6.16
N ARG A 89 -7.68 2.15 5.33
CA ARG A 89 -7.13 3.45 5.72
C ARG A 89 -8.23 4.48 5.96
N TRP A 90 -9.26 4.50 5.11
CA TRP A 90 -10.45 5.34 5.24
C TRP A 90 -11.62 4.58 5.84
N SER A 91 -11.42 3.93 6.98
CA SER A 91 -12.53 3.37 7.75
C SER A 91 -13.37 4.49 8.39
N PHE A 92 -14.66 4.25 8.64
CA PHE A 92 -15.57 5.24 9.21
C PHE A 92 -15.05 5.95 10.47
N PRO A 93 -14.49 5.25 11.48
CA PRO A 93 -13.91 5.90 12.65
C PRO A 93 -12.67 6.75 12.32
N ALA A 94 -11.84 6.30 11.37
CA ALA A 94 -10.62 7.00 10.98
C ALA A 94 -10.92 8.29 10.19
N ALA A 95 -11.85 8.22 9.23
CA ALA A 95 -12.31 9.37 8.45
C ALA A 95 -13.00 10.42 9.36
N LEU A 96 -13.75 9.95 10.37
CA LEU A 96 -14.35 10.83 11.37
C LEU A 96 -13.29 11.52 12.23
N MET A 97 -12.29 10.80 12.74
CA MET A 97 -11.20 11.42 13.49
C MET A 97 -10.39 12.43 12.65
N PHE A 98 -10.18 12.13 11.36
CA PHE A 98 -9.54 13.06 10.43
C PHE A 98 -10.36 14.34 10.22
N SER A 99 -11.68 14.22 10.07
CA SER A 99 -12.55 15.42 10.01
C SER A 99 -12.48 16.24 11.31
N LEU A 100 -12.36 15.57 12.46
CA LEU A 100 -12.26 16.20 13.76
C LEU A 100 -10.90 16.89 13.98
N SER A 101 -9.80 16.33 13.49
CA SER A 101 -8.47 16.94 13.60
C SER A 101 -8.42 18.29 12.86
N ILE A 102 -9.08 18.40 11.71
CA ILE A 102 -9.24 19.65 10.96
C ILE A 102 -9.97 20.71 11.82
N PHE A 103 -11.08 20.35 12.47
CA PHE A 103 -11.81 21.29 13.33
C PHE A 103 -11.01 21.72 14.56
N THR A 104 -10.24 20.80 15.13
CA THR A 104 -9.38 21.07 16.31
C THR A 104 -8.06 21.74 15.95
N MET A 105 -7.76 21.96 14.66
CA MET A 105 -6.47 22.47 14.18
C MET A 105 -5.26 21.62 14.63
N LEU A 106 -5.48 20.34 14.96
CA LEU A 106 -4.42 19.39 15.29
C LEU A 106 -3.74 18.82 14.04
N GLY A 107 -4.50 18.78 12.92
CA GLY A 107 -4.09 18.21 11.64
C GLY A 107 -3.29 19.16 10.78
#